data_AF-A0A939M4M1-F1
#
_entry.id   AF-A0A939M4M1-F1
#
_cell.length_a   1.000
_cell.length_b   1.000
_cell.length_c   1.000
_cell.angle_alpha   90.00
_cell.angle_beta   90.00
_cell.angle_gamma   90.00
#
_symmetry.space_group_name_H-M   'P 1'
#
loop_
_entity.id
_entity.type
_entity.pdbx_description
1 polymer ?
#
loop_
_entity_poly.entity_id
_entity_poly.type
_entity_poly.pdbx_seq_one_letter_code
_entity_poly.pdbx_strand_id
1 'polypeptide(L)'
;MIVDAITRSSVDGGRDAVGRYLLGLTDDPVYAEFSLEAKCYQPGLDGAPINTVGVREVSRLISRIRHRQFGVLVTTSVIARQAYEEVREDRHPIIFLSGKDIAEILVANGFSTPAAVRTLLDTEFWLAPSPS
;
A
#
# COMPACT_ATOMS: atom_id res chain seq x y z
N MET A 1 -9.25 8.80 2.46
CA MET A 1 -8.27 8.50 3.54
C MET A 1 -7.39 9.71 3.72
N ILE A 2 -6.99 9.99 4.96
CA ILE A 2 -6.02 11.01 5.33
C ILE A 2 -4.79 10.28 5.85
N VAL A 3 -3.62 10.55 5.29
CA VAL A 3 -2.36 10.04 5.83
C VAL A 3 -1.88 11.04 6.88
N ASP A 4 -1.75 10.58 8.13
CA ASP A 4 -1.38 11.45 9.25
C ASP A 4 0.13 11.52 9.45
N ALA A 5 0.84 10.40 9.22
CA ALA A 5 2.29 10.37 9.29
C ALA A 5 2.89 9.33 8.34
N ILE A 6 3.94 9.75 7.62
CA ILE A 6 4.85 8.86 6.90
C ILE A 6 6.03 8.58 7.82
N THR A 7 6.27 7.31 8.11
CA THR A 7 7.38 6.91 8.98
C THR A 7 8.66 6.80 8.15
N ARG A 8 9.76 7.41 8.64
CA ARG A 8 11.07 7.28 7.98
C ARG A 8 11.46 5.80 7.92
N SER A 9 12.12 5.41 6.85
CA SER A 9 12.76 4.10 6.66
C SER A 9 13.77 3.84 7.78
N SER A 10 13.29 3.34 8.91
CA SER A 10 14.16 2.82 9.95
C SER A 10 14.78 1.53 9.45
N VAL A 11 16.09 1.40 9.62
CA VAL A 11 16.87 0.17 9.37
C VAL A 11 16.22 -1.06 10.05
N ASP A 12 15.39 -0.85 11.09
CA ASP A 12 14.62 -1.86 11.83
C ASP A 12 13.24 -2.25 11.26
N GLY A 13 12.84 -1.73 10.10
CA GLY A 13 11.57 -2.08 9.47
C GLY A 13 10.36 -1.57 10.26
N GLY A 14 10.16 -0.25 10.29
CA GLY A 14 8.96 0.43 10.78
C GLY A 14 7.74 0.25 9.86
N ARG A 15 6.61 0.86 10.22
CA ARG A 15 5.46 1.04 9.29
C ARG A 15 5.90 1.93 8.12
N ASP A 16 5.14 1.99 7.04
CA ASP A 16 5.42 2.96 5.97
C ASP A 16 4.57 4.22 6.18
N ALA A 17 3.32 4.05 6.61
CA ALA A 17 2.49 5.16 7.07
C ALA A 17 1.42 4.74 8.09
N VAL A 18 0.87 5.73 8.78
CA VAL A 18 -0.37 5.61 9.55
C VAL A 18 -1.33 6.73 9.12
N GLY A 19 -2.62 6.47 9.20
CA GLY A 19 -3.62 7.47 8.85
C GLY A 19 -5.02 7.15 9.36
N ARG A 20 -5.99 7.95 8.92
CA ARG A 20 -7.40 7.83 9.29
C ARG A 20 -8.30 7.80 8.06
N TYR A 21 -9.34 6.98 8.13
CA TYR A 21 -10.46 6.99 7.20
C TYR A 21 -11.69 7.54 7.91
N LEU A 22 -12.29 8.58 7.33
CA LEU A 22 -13.50 9.19 7.87
C LEU A 22 -14.71 8.37 7.42
N LEU A 23 -15.50 7.95 8.39
CA LEU A 23 -16.79 7.29 8.25
C LEU A 23 -17.86 8.19 8.87
N GLY A 24 -19.08 8.17 8.34
CA GLY A 24 -20.19 8.94 8.90
C GLY A 24 -20.39 10.31 8.27
N LEU A 25 -21.20 11.12 8.93
CA LEU A 25 -21.61 12.44 8.45
C LEU A 25 -20.56 13.49 8.84
N THR A 26 -20.59 14.63 8.15
CA THR A 26 -19.62 15.71 8.40
C THR A 26 -19.74 16.30 9.82
N ASP A 27 -20.94 16.28 10.40
CA ASP A 27 -21.26 16.78 11.74
C ASP A 27 -21.12 15.71 12.85
N ASP A 28 -21.00 14.43 12.50
CA ASP A 28 -20.73 13.31 13.42
C ASP A 28 -19.76 12.28 12.79
N PRO A 29 -18.47 12.64 12.60
CA PRO A 29 -17.50 11.76 11.95
C PRO A 29 -16.89 10.74 12.91
N VAL A 30 -16.75 9.51 12.44
CA VAL A 30 -15.98 8.43 13.07
C VAL A 30 -14.69 8.18 12.29
N TYR A 31 -13.56 8.21 12.97
CA TYR A 31 -12.26 7.93 12.34
C TYR A 31 -11.85 6.47 12.55
N ALA A 32 -11.76 5.71 11.45
CA ALA A 32 -11.13 4.41 11.43
C ALA A 32 -9.63 4.58 11.13
N GLU A 33 -8.79 4.31 12.12
CA GLU A 33 -7.34 4.38 11.96
C GLU A 33 -6.79 3.18 11.17
N PHE A 34 -5.72 3.40 10.40
CA PHE A 34 -5.05 2.34 9.66
C PHE A 34 -3.53 2.39 9.76
N SER A 35 -2.92 1.20 9.68
CA SER A 35 -1.49 1.03 9.40
C SER A 35 -1.30 0.68 7.93
N LEU A 36 -0.33 1.31 7.26
CA LEU A 36 -0.01 1.07 5.87
C LEU A 36 1.39 0.48 5.70
N GLU A 37 1.48 -0.50 4.82
CA GLU A 37 2.72 -1.10 4.33
C GLU A 37 2.74 -1.09 2.79
N ALA A 38 3.81 -0.58 2.20
CA ALA A 38 4.00 -0.42 0.77
C ALA A 38 5.21 -1.25 0.30
N LYS A 39 5.02 -2.07 -0.74
CA LYS A 39 6.06 -2.92 -1.34
C LYS A 39 6.17 -2.67 -2.84
N CYS A 40 7.27 -2.07 -3.27
CA CYS A 40 7.60 -1.94 -4.69
C CYS A 40 8.33 -3.20 -5.16
N TYR A 41 7.59 -4.26 -5.47
CA TYR A 41 8.12 -5.55 -5.92
C TYR A 41 7.90 -5.78 -7.41
N GLN A 42 8.74 -6.62 -8.02
CA GLN A 42 8.67 -6.98 -9.44
C GLN A 42 7.40 -7.82 -9.73
N PRO A 43 6.44 -7.33 -10.54
CA PRO A 43 5.22 -8.06 -10.93
C PRO A 43 5.43 -9.17 -11.97
N GLY A 44 6.64 -9.34 -12.51
CA GLY A 44 6.95 -10.31 -13.56
C GLY A 44 6.77 -9.80 -14.98
N LEU A 45 6.94 -8.49 -15.17
CA LEU A 45 6.98 -7.88 -16.50
C LEU A 45 8.30 -8.23 -17.20
N ASP A 46 8.29 -8.21 -18.53
CA ASP A 46 9.47 -8.42 -19.38
C ASP A 46 10.22 -9.75 -19.13
N GLY A 47 9.49 -10.79 -18.72
CA GLY A 47 10.05 -12.12 -18.44
C GLY A 47 10.80 -12.22 -17.11
N ALA A 48 10.77 -11.18 -16.27
CA ALA A 48 11.34 -11.24 -14.93
C ALA A 48 10.53 -12.20 -14.02
N PRO A 49 11.17 -12.82 -13.02
CA PRO A 49 10.45 -13.61 -12.03
C PRO A 49 9.53 -12.73 -11.18
N ILE A 50 8.32 -13.22 -10.90
CA ILE A 50 7.36 -12.55 -10.02
C ILE A 50 7.89 -12.61 -8.57
N ASN A 51 7.98 -11.46 -7.92
CA ASN A 51 8.21 -11.37 -6.48
C ASN A 51 6.89 -11.05 -5.78
N THR A 52 6.28 -12.04 -5.14
CA THR A 52 4.98 -11.90 -4.49
C THR A 52 5.10 -11.36 -3.06
N VAL A 53 4.04 -10.71 -2.59
CA VAL A 53 3.90 -10.39 -1.16
C VAL A 53 3.40 -11.65 -0.44
N GLY A 54 4.19 -12.17 0.48
CA GLY A 54 3.92 -13.43 1.17
C GLY A 54 3.41 -13.26 2.59
N VAL A 55 3.30 -14.39 3.28
CA VAL A 55 2.83 -14.47 4.67
C VAL A 55 3.68 -13.57 5.59
N ARG A 56 4.99 -13.50 5.39
CA ARG A 56 5.90 -12.71 6.23
C ARG A 56 5.53 -11.22 6.27
N GLU A 57 5.33 -10.60 5.11
CA GLU A 57 4.95 -9.18 5.01
C GLU A 57 3.55 -8.95 5.59
N VAL A 58 2.62 -9.88 5.34
CA VAL A 58 1.25 -9.81 5.84
C VAL A 58 1.19 -9.96 7.36
N SER A 59 1.87 -10.94 7.94
CA SER A 59 1.97 -11.12 9.40
C SER A 59 2.59 -9.89 10.08
N ARG A 60 3.59 -9.27 9.44
CA ARG A 60 4.16 -8.00 9.91
C ARG A 60 3.10 -6.91 9.97
N LEU A 61 2.30 -6.72 8.93
CA LEU A 61 1.19 -5.77 8.94
C LEU A 61 0.13 -6.13 10.00
N ILE A 62 -0.25 -7.40 10.12
CA ILE A 62 -1.22 -7.85 11.14
C ILE A 62 -0.74 -7.50 12.55
N SER A 63 0.53 -7.77 12.88
CA SER A 63 1.11 -7.49 14.21
C SER A 63 1.06 -6.01 14.61
N ARG A 64 0.90 -5.13 13.61
CA ARG A 64 0.87 -3.68 13.74
C ARG A 64 -0.54 -3.14 13.92
N ILE A 65 -1.57 -3.86 13.51
CA ILE A 65 -2.95 -3.41 13.66
C ILE A 65 -3.29 -3.46 15.16
N ARG A 66 -3.77 -2.34 15.73
CA ARG A 66 -4.29 -2.26 17.10
C ARG A 66 -5.83 -2.31 17.12
N HIS A 67 -6.42 -2.29 18.31
CA HIS A 67 -7.87 -2.40 18.48
C HIS A 67 -8.62 -1.43 17.55
N ARG A 68 -9.57 -1.95 16.75
CA ARG A 68 -10.42 -1.20 15.78
C ARG A 68 -9.67 -0.55 14.61
N GLN A 69 -8.37 -0.80 14.46
CA GLN A 69 -7.63 -0.39 13.27
C GLN A 69 -7.80 -1.41 12.14
N PHE A 70 -7.49 -0.99 10.92
CA PHE A 70 -7.33 -1.89 9.78
C PHE A 70 -5.94 -1.72 9.14
N GLY A 71 -5.56 -2.69 8.31
CA GLY A 71 -4.32 -2.67 7.54
C GLY A 71 -4.57 -2.29 6.09
N VAL A 72 -3.64 -1.56 5.49
CA VAL A 72 -3.58 -1.34 4.04
C VAL A 72 -2.23 -1.84 3.54
N LEU A 73 -2.23 -2.83 2.67
CA LEU A 73 -1.03 -3.30 2.00
C LEU A 73 -1.08 -2.90 0.53
N VAL A 74 -0.13 -2.07 0.13
CA VAL A 74 0.02 -1.60 -1.25
C VAL A 74 1.21 -2.31 -1.88
N THR A 75 1.05 -2.85 -3.08
CA THR A 75 2.16 -3.45 -3.81
C THR A 75 2.03 -3.27 -5.31
N THR A 76 3.15 -3.04 -5.99
CA THR A 76 3.22 -3.06 -7.46
C THR A 76 3.16 -4.47 -8.04
N SER A 77 3.23 -5.50 -7.18
CA SER A 77 3.18 -6.91 -7.55
C SER A 77 1.84 -7.54 -7.14
N VAL A 78 1.83 -8.86 -6.91
CA VAL A 78 0.67 -9.66 -6.53
C VAL A 78 0.83 -10.21 -5.11
N ILE A 79 -0.30 -10.52 -4.47
CA ILE A 79 -0.35 -11.20 -3.18
C ILE A 79 -0.26 -12.71 -3.40
N ALA A 80 0.59 -13.40 -2.64
CA ALA A 80 0.67 -14.86 -2.67
C ALA A 80 -0.67 -15.47 -2.26
N ARG A 81 -1.11 -16.51 -2.98
CA ARG A 81 -2.41 -17.16 -2.75
C ARG A 81 -2.63 -17.56 -1.29
N GLN A 82 -1.64 -18.24 -0.68
CA GLN A 82 -1.68 -18.63 0.72
C GLN A 82 -1.90 -17.43 1.65
N ALA A 83 -1.13 -16.35 1.47
CA ALA A 83 -1.24 -15.16 2.31
C ALA A 83 -2.60 -14.45 2.16
N TYR A 84 -3.18 -14.48 0.94
CA TYR A 84 -4.51 -13.96 0.70
C TYR A 84 -5.58 -14.82 1.38
N GLU A 85 -5.51 -16.15 1.22
CA GLU A 85 -6.44 -17.11 1.82
C GLU A 85 -6.43 -16.97 3.36
N GLU A 86 -5.26 -17.00 4.00
CA GLU A 86 -5.10 -16.82 5.46
C GLU A 86 -5.76 -15.53 5.95
N VAL A 87 -5.54 -14.39 5.27
CA VAL A 87 -6.15 -13.11 5.65
C VAL A 87 -7.68 -13.14 5.59
N ARG A 88 -8.25 -13.83 4.60
CA ARG A 88 -9.70 -13.89 4.41
C ARG A 88 -10.35 -14.88 5.36
N GLU A 89 -9.73 -16.03 5.59
CA GLU A 89 -10.19 -17.07 6.52
C GLU A 89 -10.17 -16.57 7.97
N ASP A 90 -9.07 -15.94 8.38
CA ASP A 90 -8.91 -15.39 9.74
C ASP A 90 -9.60 -14.03 9.93
N ARG A 91 -10.23 -13.51 8.88
CA ARG A 91 -10.96 -12.22 8.87
C ARG A 91 -10.12 -11.06 9.36
N HIS A 92 -8.83 -11.05 9.01
CA HIS A 92 -7.97 -9.91 9.28
C HIS A 92 -8.48 -8.68 8.51
N PRO A 93 -8.65 -7.52 9.16
CA PRO A 93 -9.18 -6.32 8.52
C PRO A 93 -8.09 -5.68 7.64
N ILE A 94 -7.79 -6.30 6.49
CA ILE A 94 -6.74 -5.86 5.57
C ILE A 94 -7.31 -5.60 4.18
N ILE A 95 -7.00 -4.41 3.67
CA ILE A 95 -7.21 -4.02 2.29
C ILE A 95 -5.91 -4.30 1.53
N PHE A 96 -6.01 -5.03 0.42
CA PHE A 96 -4.92 -5.20 -0.53
C PHE A 96 -5.13 -4.26 -1.72
N LEU A 97 -4.09 -3.52 -2.09
CA LEU A 97 -4.01 -2.74 -3.32
C LEU A 97 -2.82 -3.25 -4.11
N SER A 98 -3.10 -4.07 -5.13
CA SER A 98 -2.12 -4.74 -5.97
C SER A 98 -1.78 -3.94 -7.23
N GLY A 99 -0.84 -4.44 -8.03
CA GLY A 99 -0.41 -3.77 -9.27
C GLY A 99 -1.57 -3.47 -10.22
N LYS A 100 -2.58 -4.36 -10.28
CA LYS A 100 -3.80 -4.13 -11.07
C LYS A 100 -4.60 -2.93 -10.53
N ASP A 101 -4.85 -2.90 -9.23
CA ASP A 101 -5.65 -1.84 -8.60
C ASP A 101 -4.97 -0.47 -8.76
N ILE A 102 -3.64 -0.43 -8.60
CA ILE A 102 -2.84 0.79 -8.83
C ILE A 102 -2.97 1.26 -10.28
N ALA A 103 -2.84 0.36 -11.25
CA ALA A 103 -2.96 0.70 -12.66
C ALA A 103 -4.37 1.21 -13.00
N GLU A 104 -5.42 0.57 -12.48
CA GLU A 104 -6.81 1.01 -12.67
C GLU A 104 -7.07 2.40 -12.07
N ILE A 105 -6.55 2.67 -10.86
CA ILE A 105 -6.64 4.00 -10.23
C ILE A 105 -5.91 5.05 -11.08
N LEU A 106 -4.71 4.76 -11.57
CA LEU A 106 -3.95 5.68 -12.42
C LEU A 106 -4.71 5.99 -13.71
N VAL A 107 -5.21 4.97 -14.39
CA VAL A 107 -6.01 5.11 -15.63
C VAL A 107 -7.27 5.94 -15.37
N ALA A 108 -8.00 5.66 -14.28
CA ALA A 108 -9.21 6.39 -13.91
C ALA A 108 -8.95 7.88 -13.61
N ASN A 109 -7.73 8.24 -13.20
CA ASN A 109 -7.31 9.62 -12.95
C ASN A 109 -6.61 10.28 -14.14
N GLY A 110 -6.66 9.67 -15.33
CA GLY A 110 -6.10 10.24 -16.57
C GLY A 110 -4.62 9.90 -16.82
N PHE A 111 -4.00 9.05 -15.99
CA PHE A 111 -2.61 8.61 -16.14
C PHE A 111 -2.54 7.24 -16.83
N SER A 112 -3.06 7.17 -18.06
CA SER A 112 -3.20 5.90 -18.80
C SER A 112 -1.98 5.51 -19.64
N THR A 113 -0.90 6.30 -19.61
CA THR A 113 0.32 6.02 -20.38
C THR A 113 1.56 6.08 -19.49
N PRO A 114 2.64 5.34 -19.81
CA PRO A 114 3.90 5.42 -19.07
C PRO A 114 4.48 6.84 -19.00
N ALA A 115 4.30 7.63 -20.06
CA ALA A 115 4.75 9.03 -20.09
C ALA A 115 3.95 9.90 -19.11
N ALA A 116 2.62 9.76 -19.06
CA ALA A 116 1.78 10.51 -18.13
C ALA A 116 2.10 10.16 -16.67
N VAL A 117 2.30 8.86 -16.37
CA VAL A 117 2.71 8.42 -15.03
C VAL A 117 4.09 8.96 -14.67
N ARG A 118 5.04 8.97 -15.60
CA ARG A 118 6.38 9.55 -15.37
C ARG A 118 6.29 11.04 -15.04
N THR A 119 5.54 11.80 -15.82
CA THR A 119 5.31 13.23 -15.55
C THR A 119 4.69 13.46 -14.17
N LEU A 120 3.69 12.64 -13.79
CA LEU A 120 3.10 12.69 -12.45
C LEU A 120 4.16 12.49 -11.36
N LEU A 121 4.97 11.44 -11.47
CA LEU A 121 5.99 11.12 -10.47
C LEU A 121 7.05 12.22 -10.38
N ASP A 122 7.50 12.76 -11.50
CA ASP A 122 8.51 13.82 -11.56
C ASP A 122 7.99 15.16 -11.00
N THR A 123 6.68 15.43 -11.16
CA THR A 123 6.04 16.68 -10.71
C THR A 123 5.73 16.64 -9.21
N GLU A 124 5.17 15.53 -8.71
CA GLU A 124 4.66 15.43 -7.35
C GLU A 124 5.73 14.99 -6.34
N PHE A 125 6.73 14.23 -6.79
CA PHE A 125 7.69 13.55 -5.90
C PHE A 125 9.14 13.73 -6.34
N TRP A 126 9.58 14.98 -6.58
CA TRP A 126 10.98 15.29 -6.89
C TRP A 126 11.94 14.59 -5.91
N LEU A 127 12.50 13.46 -6.32
CA LEU A 127 13.57 12.78 -5.61
C LEU A 127 14.83 13.56 -5.96
N ALA A 128 15.37 14.33 -5.01
CA ALA A 128 16.74 14.80 -5.13
C ALA A 128 17.63 13.57 -5.39
N PRO A 129 18.51 13.59 -6.40
CA PRO A 129 19.36 12.44 -6.71
C PRO A 129 20.16 12.08 -5.47
N SER A 130 20.06 10.82 -5.05
CA SER A 130 20.91 10.27 -3.99
C SER A 130 22.39 10.44 -4.39
N PRO A 131 23.25 10.96 -3.50
CA PRO A 131 24.67 11.12 -3.82
C PRO A 131 25.28 9.76 -4.13
N SER A 132 26.08 9.74 -5.19
CA SER A 132 26.86 8.61 -5.70
C SER A 132 27.74 7.95 -4.65
#